data_AF-A0A7V6JJB6-F1
#
_entry.id   AF-A0A7V6JJB6-F1
#
_cell.length_a   1.000
_cell.length_b   1.000
_cell.length_c   1.000
_cell.angle_alpha   90.00
_cell.angle_beta   90.00
_cell.angle_gamma   90.00
#
_symmetry.space_group_name_H-M   'P 1'
#
loop_
_entity.id
_entity.type
_entity.pdbx_description
1 polymer ?
#
loop_
_entity_poly.entity_id
_entity_poly.type
_entity_poly.pdbx_seq_one_letter_code
_entity_poly.pdbx_strand_id
1 'polypeptide(L)'
;MILTKEQQALLDGEKGETMAKVMKTLIMYGEAFSAERMVPVTSEYGHSVISFGIGVMEPVYDLYSKLLEENVVSKQKFSADPRPLDNKVPSSFLQNIVFKIMYSKQNRLEEQL
;
A
#
# COMPACT_ATOMS: atom_id res chain seq x y z
N MET A 1 22.14 0.01 -8.95
CA MET A 1 21.29 -1.20 -9.07
C MET A 1 21.46 -1.83 -10.44
N ILE A 2 21.65 -3.15 -10.50
CA ILE A 2 21.69 -3.95 -11.72
C ILE A 2 20.26 -4.39 -12.05
N LEU A 3 19.77 -4.02 -13.23
CA LEU A 3 18.42 -4.33 -13.68
C LEU A 3 18.44 -5.45 -14.74
N THR A 4 17.44 -6.33 -14.71
CA THR A 4 17.18 -7.24 -15.83
C THR A 4 16.55 -6.47 -17.00
N LYS A 5 16.50 -7.09 -18.18
CA LYS A 5 15.84 -6.50 -19.36
C LYS A 5 14.37 -6.20 -19.09
N GLU A 6 13.67 -7.10 -18.40
CA GLU A 6 12.27 -6.92 -18.03
C GLU A 6 12.10 -5.75 -17.06
N GLN A 7 12.99 -5.61 -16.07
CA GLN A 7 12.94 -4.50 -15.12
C GLN A 7 13.21 -3.15 -15.80
N GLN A 8 14.15 -3.11 -16.75
CA GLN A 8 14.41 -1.92 -17.55
C GLN A 8 13.20 -1.57 -18.43
N ALA A 9 12.58 -2.55 -19.10
CA ALA A 9 11.39 -2.30 -19.92
C ALA A 9 10.21 -1.75 -19.10
N LEU A 10 10.03 -2.23 -17.86
CA LEU A 10 9.06 -1.67 -16.93
C LEU A 10 9.37 -0.23 -16.55
N LEU A 11 10.64 0.10 -16.30
CA LEU A 11 11.10 1.46 -16.02
C LEU A 11 10.89 2.39 -17.23
N ASP A 12 11.10 1.88 -18.44
CA ASP A 12 10.92 2.60 -19.70
C ASP A 12 9.44 2.79 -20.09
N GLY A 13 8.51 2.21 -19.31
CA GLY A 13 7.07 2.44 -19.45
C GLY A 13 6.33 1.41 -20.30
N GLU A 14 6.90 0.23 -20.56
CA GLU A 14 6.23 -0.83 -21.34
C GLU A 14 4.87 -1.24 -20.75
N LYS A 15 4.67 -1.05 -19.44
CA LYS A 15 3.41 -1.31 -18.71
C LYS A 15 2.71 -0.04 -18.24
N GLY A 16 2.95 1.09 -18.90
CA GLY A 16 2.36 2.38 -18.58
C GLY A 16 3.12 3.19 -17.53
N GLU A 17 2.73 4.45 -17.39
CA GLU A 17 3.45 5.44 -16.59
C GLU A 17 3.43 5.10 -15.09
N THR A 18 2.32 4.60 -14.56
CA THR A 18 2.22 4.27 -13.13
C THR A 18 3.13 3.11 -12.76
N MET A 19 3.20 2.06 -13.58
CA MET A 19 4.13 0.95 -13.33
C MET A 19 5.60 1.41 -13.43
N ALA A 20 5.92 2.30 -14.36
CA ALA A 20 7.25 2.90 -14.44
C ALA A 20 7.61 3.68 -13.16
N LYS A 21 6.66 4.44 -12.59
CA LYS A 21 6.84 5.13 -11.31
C LYS A 21 7.01 4.16 -10.14
N VAL A 22 6.27 3.05 -10.12
CA VAL A 22 6.47 1.97 -9.12
C VAL A 22 7.88 1.40 -9.24
N MET A 23 8.32 1.03 -10.45
CA MET A 23 9.66 0.49 -10.68
C MET A 23 10.75 1.49 -10.28
N LYS A 24 10.62 2.76 -10.65
CA LYS A 24 11.53 3.84 -10.25
C LYS A 24 11.61 3.97 -8.72
N THR A 25 10.48 3.89 -8.02
CA THR A 25 10.44 3.96 -6.56
C THR A 25 11.21 2.80 -5.92
N LEU A 26 11.06 1.57 -6.43
CA LEU A 26 11.82 0.41 -5.95
C LEU A 26 13.32 0.57 -6.21
N ILE A 27 13.71 1.15 -7.34
CA ILE A 27 15.12 1.43 -7.67
C ILE A 27 15.69 2.46 -6.70
N MET A 28 14.98 3.56 -6.45
CA MET A 28 15.41 4.60 -5.51
C MET A 28 15.61 4.04 -4.10
N TYR A 29 14.72 3.15 -3.62
CA TYR A 29 14.93 2.46 -2.35
C TYR A 29 16.17 1.57 -2.40
N GLY A 30 16.35 0.77 -3.45
CA GLY A 30 17.54 -0.06 -3.62
C GLY A 30 18.83 0.75 -3.56
N GLU A 31 18.90 1.88 -4.27
CA GLU A 31 20.05 2.78 -4.25
C GLU A 31 20.29 3.40 -2.87
N ALA A 32 19.23 3.88 -2.20
CA ALA A 32 19.32 4.42 -0.84
C ALA A 32 19.89 3.41 0.17
N PHE A 33 19.59 2.11 -0.02
CA PHE A 33 20.10 1.03 0.82
C PHE A 33 21.34 0.33 0.25
N SER A 34 21.98 0.90 -0.79
CA SER A 34 23.16 0.30 -1.45
C SER A 34 22.94 -1.14 -1.94
N ALA A 35 21.71 -1.48 -2.32
CA ALA A 35 21.37 -2.77 -2.89
C ALA A 35 21.94 -2.91 -4.31
N GLU A 36 22.54 -4.06 -4.58
CA GLU A 36 23.11 -4.36 -5.89
C GLU A 36 22.01 -4.68 -6.92
N ARG A 37 20.99 -5.44 -6.53
CA ARG A 37 19.94 -5.96 -7.44
C ARG A 37 18.63 -6.21 -6.69
N MET A 38 17.54 -6.31 -7.44
CA MET A 38 16.27 -6.83 -6.91
C MET A 38 16.32 -8.37 -6.79
N VAL A 39 15.58 -8.91 -5.82
CA VAL A 39 15.44 -10.35 -5.60
C VAL A 39 13.96 -10.76 -5.65
N PRO A 40 13.63 -12.01 -6.05
CA PRO A 40 12.26 -12.49 -6.04
C PRO A 40 11.67 -12.46 -4.62
N VAL A 41 10.39 -12.10 -4.52
CA VAL A 41 9.64 -12.29 -3.28
C VAL A 41 9.26 -13.76 -3.15
N THR A 42 9.60 -14.39 -2.02
CA THR A 42 9.44 -15.85 -1.83
C THR A 42 8.28 -16.23 -0.92
N SER A 43 7.66 -15.28 -0.21
CA SER A 43 6.54 -15.57 0.68
C SER A 43 5.26 -15.82 -0.12
N GLU A 44 4.43 -16.76 0.36
CA GLU A 44 3.09 -16.99 -0.22
C GLU A 44 2.15 -15.82 0.10
N TYR A 45 2.24 -15.30 1.33
CA TYR A 45 1.46 -14.18 1.82
C TYR A 45 2.36 -13.00 2.16
N GLY A 46 1.93 -11.79 1.81
CA GLY A 46 2.41 -10.54 2.38
C GLY A 46 1.57 -10.12 3.58
N HIS A 47 2.03 -9.09 4.29
CA HIS A 47 1.23 -8.39 5.29
C HIS A 47 1.20 -6.91 4.95
N SER A 48 0.01 -6.35 4.80
CA SER A 48 -0.19 -4.94 4.52
C SER A 48 -0.46 -4.21 5.83
N VAL A 49 0.50 -3.39 6.26
CA VAL A 49 0.33 -2.48 7.38
C VAL A 49 -0.25 -1.18 6.84
N ILE A 50 -1.47 -0.86 7.25
CA ILE A 50 -2.15 0.34 6.79
C ILE A 50 -3.02 0.89 7.91
N SER A 51 -2.94 2.20 8.10
CA SER A 51 -3.85 2.96 8.94
C SER A 51 -5.25 3.01 8.31
N PHE A 52 -5.96 1.88 8.35
CA PHE A 52 -7.31 1.75 7.80
C PHE A 52 -8.21 2.87 8.32
N GLY A 53 -8.91 3.52 7.40
CA GLY A 53 -9.97 4.47 7.71
C GLY A 53 -9.52 5.83 8.24
N ILE A 54 -8.23 6.06 8.51
CA ILE A 54 -7.77 7.36 9.01
C ILE A 54 -8.00 8.46 7.96
N GLY A 55 -8.81 9.46 8.30
CA GLY A 55 -9.21 10.51 7.37
C GLY A 55 -8.05 11.30 6.74
N VAL A 56 -7.00 11.59 7.50
CA VAL A 56 -5.83 12.35 7.00
C VAL A 56 -4.98 11.58 5.97
N MET A 57 -5.22 10.27 5.83
CA MET A 57 -4.50 9.42 4.86
C MET A 57 -5.13 9.45 3.45
N GLU A 58 -6.02 10.41 3.16
CA GLU A 58 -6.69 10.55 1.87
C GLU A 58 -5.75 10.50 0.65
N PRO A 59 -4.58 11.18 0.63
CA PRO A 59 -3.64 11.08 -0.50
C PRO A 59 -3.10 9.66 -0.73
N VAL A 60 -2.99 8.85 0.33
CA VAL A 60 -2.56 7.45 0.22
C VAL A 60 -3.67 6.61 -0.39
N TYR A 61 -4.93 6.88 -0.05
CA TYR A 61 -6.06 6.21 -0.67
C TYR A 61 -6.20 6.57 -2.15
N ASP A 62 -5.95 7.82 -2.53
CA ASP A 62 -5.97 8.24 -3.93
C ASP A 62 -4.87 7.54 -4.74
N LEU A 63 -3.69 7.35 -4.14
CA LEU A 63 -2.64 6.52 -4.74
C LEU A 63 -3.11 5.07 -4.96
N TYR A 64 -3.79 4.46 -3.97
CA TYR A 64 -4.32 3.12 -4.15
C TYR A 64 -5.39 3.04 -5.22
N SER A 65 -6.33 3.98 -5.27
CA SER A 65 -7.33 4.05 -6.34
C SER A 65 -6.66 4.12 -7.71
N LYS A 66 -5.64 4.96 -7.87
CA LYS A 66 -4.87 5.06 -9.12
C LYS A 66 -4.19 3.73 -9.50
N LEU A 67 -3.56 3.05 -8.52
CA LEU A 67 -2.93 1.75 -8.77
C LEU A 67 -3.96 0.70 -9.20
N LEU A 68 -5.13 0.68 -8.57
CA LEU A 68 -6.22 -0.25 -8.90
C LEU A 68 -6.81 0.04 -10.29
N GLU A 69 -7.09 1.30 -10.60
CA GLU A 69 -7.63 1.75 -11.89
C GLU A 69 -6.71 1.37 -13.07
N GLU A 70 -5.39 1.46 -12.87
CA GLU A 70 -4.39 1.10 -13.88
C GLU A 70 -3.96 -0.39 -13.80
N ASN A 71 -4.65 -1.21 -12.99
CA ASN A 71 -4.36 -2.63 -12.79
C ASN A 71 -2.89 -2.92 -12.38
N VAL A 72 -2.28 -1.99 -11.66
CA VAL A 72 -0.94 -2.09 -11.06
C VAL A 72 -1.10 -2.71 -9.68
N VAL A 73 -1.46 -3.99 -9.65
CA VAL A 73 -1.78 -4.73 -8.43
C VAL A 73 -0.71 -5.74 -8.08
N SER A 74 -0.50 -5.97 -6.78
CA SER A 74 0.37 -7.04 -6.31
C SER A 74 -0.22 -8.42 -6.65
N LYS A 75 0.63 -9.37 -7.01
CA LYS A 75 0.24 -10.76 -7.27
C LYS A 75 0.14 -11.60 -5.99
N GLN A 76 0.69 -11.10 -4.87
CA GLN A 76 0.63 -11.80 -3.59
C GLN A 76 -0.72 -11.54 -2.91
N LYS A 77 -1.18 -12.53 -2.13
CA LYS A 77 -2.27 -12.32 -1.18
C LYS A 77 -1.72 -11.63 0.06
N PHE A 78 -2.56 -10.87 0.75
CA PHE A 78 -2.17 -10.14 1.96
C PHE A 78 -3.06 -10.51 3.14
N SER A 79 -2.45 -10.63 4.32
CA SER A 79 -3.15 -10.32 5.56
C SER A 79 -3.10 -8.81 5.81
N ALA A 80 -3.99 -8.30 6.64
CA ALA A 80 -4.03 -6.90 6.99
C ALA A 80 -4.25 -6.72 8.49
N ASP A 81 -3.98 -5.51 8.98
CA ASP A 81 -4.24 -5.15 10.37
C ASP A 81 -5.71 -5.37 10.76
N PRO A 82 -6.00 -5.70 12.03
CA PRO A 82 -7.36 -5.73 12.54
C PRO A 82 -8.07 -4.38 12.36
N ARG A 83 -9.40 -4.41 12.37
CA ARG A 83 -10.19 -3.18 12.28
C ARG A 83 -9.82 -2.23 13.42
N PRO A 84 -9.58 -0.94 13.12
CA PRO A 84 -9.43 0.04 14.17
C PRO A 84 -10.77 0.16 14.89
N LEU A 85 -10.76 0.15 16.22
CA LEU A 85 -11.94 0.24 17.10
C LEU A 85 -12.71 -1.07 17.34
N ASP A 86 -12.00 -2.17 17.60
CA ASP A 86 -12.64 -3.36 18.17
C ASP A 86 -13.26 -3.02 19.53
N ASN A 87 -14.56 -3.34 19.69
CA ASN A 87 -15.35 -3.10 20.90
C ASN A 87 -14.76 -3.79 22.16
N LYS A 88 -13.87 -4.75 21.98
CA LYS A 88 -13.14 -5.44 23.05
C LYS A 88 -11.98 -4.62 23.61
N VAL A 89 -11.56 -3.55 22.92
CA VAL A 89 -10.50 -2.65 23.38
C VAL A 89 -11.14 -1.56 24.26
N PRO A 90 -10.76 -1.45 25.55
CA PRO A 90 -11.34 -0.44 26.44
C PRO A 90 -11.06 0.99 25.95
N SER A 91 -12.09 1.81 25.90
CA SER A 91 -12.01 3.23 25.55
C SER A 91 -12.97 4.07 26.37
N SER A 92 -12.60 5.33 26.62
CA SER A 92 -13.48 6.30 27.28
C SER A 92 -14.50 6.89 26.29
N PHE A 93 -15.54 7.53 26.82
CA PHE A 93 -16.54 8.22 25.98
C PHE A 93 -15.92 9.26 25.04
N LEU A 94 -14.99 10.09 25.53
CA LEU A 94 -14.32 11.10 24.71
C LEU A 94 -13.43 10.47 23.64
N GLN A 95 -12.70 9.41 23.97
CA GLN A 95 -11.92 8.66 22.99
C GLN A 95 -12.80 8.13 21.86
N ASN A 96 -13.97 7.57 22.18
CA ASN A 96 -14.90 7.07 21.18
C ASN A 96 -15.42 8.16 20.22
N ILE A 97 -15.59 9.39 20.70
CA ILE A 97 -15.95 10.52 19.81
C ILE A 97 -14.78 10.85 18.88
N VAL A 98 -13.57 11.00 19.41
CA VAL A 98 -12.38 11.30 18.61
C VAL A 98 -12.11 10.22 17.57
N PHE A 99 -12.24 8.95 17.96
CA PHE A 99 -12.03 7.80 17.10
C PHE A 99 -12.97 7.77 15.89
N LYS A 100 -14.25 8.14 16.06
CA LYS A 100 -15.19 8.25 14.92
C LYS A 100 -14.74 9.29 13.89
N ILE A 101 -14.14 10.38 14.34
CA ILE A 101 -13.61 11.43 13.45
C ILE A 101 -12.32 10.95 12.78
N MET A 102 -11.41 10.40 13.59
CA MET A 102 -10.12 9.91 13.13
C MET A 102 -10.29 8.85 12.04
N TYR A 103 -11.17 7.86 12.27
CA TYR A 103 -11.44 6.75 11.36
C TYR A 103 -12.61 7.00 10.39
N SER A 104 -12.82 8.26 9.97
CA SER A 104 -13.94 8.69 9.13
C SER A 104 -14.03 8.02 7.75
N LYS A 105 -12.95 7.41 7.25
CA LYS A 105 -12.92 6.70 5.95
C LYS A 105 -13.10 5.19 6.07
N GLN A 106 -13.30 4.64 7.28
CA GLN A 106 -13.34 3.19 7.52
C GLN A 106 -14.40 2.48 6.67
N ASN A 107 -15.65 2.97 6.68
CA ASN A 107 -16.76 2.34 5.94
C ASN A 107 -16.47 2.27 4.42
N ARG A 108 -15.93 3.33 3.84
CA ARG A 108 -15.57 3.38 2.40
C ARG A 108 -14.57 2.29 2.03
N LEU A 109 -13.59 2.01 2.88
CA LEU A 109 -12.59 0.98 2.62
C LEU A 109 -13.15 -0.42 2.82
N GLU A 110 -14.06 -0.61 3.77
CA GLU A 110 -14.71 -1.90 3.99
C GLU A 110 -15.63 -2.32 2.84
N GLU A 111 -16.19 -1.39 2.07
CA GLU A 111 -16.95 -1.69 0.85
C GLU A 111 -16.11 -2.35 -0.26
N GLN A 112 -14.77 -2.33 -0.13
CA GLN A 112 -13.84 -2.90 -1.11
C GLN A 112 -13.32 -4.30 -0.72
N LEU A 113 -13.72 -4.82 0.44
CA LEU A 113 -13.40 -6.17 0.94
C LEU A 113 -14.45 -7.20 0.55
#